data_AF-A0A7Z9TCM0-F1
#
_entry.id   AF-A0A7Z9TCM0-F1
#
_cell.length_a   1.000
_cell.length_b   1.000
_cell.length_c   1.000
_cell.angle_alpha   90.00
_cell.angle_beta   90.00
_cell.angle_gamma   90.00
#
_symmetry.space_group_name_H-M   'P 1'
#
loop_
_entity.id
_entity.type
_entity.pdbx_description
1 polymer ?
#
loop_
_entity_poly.entity_id
_entity_poly.type
_entity_poly.pdbx_seq_one_letter_code
_entity_poly.pdbx_strand_id
1 'polypeptide(L)'
;MTSDYFKNQTMQDPAVPMIQLPIKFKSRRTNTATVPKTTPEAHHVDILDVEGCGCVRHIWFLFAEGRRIEITVDGAETPQVDMTLKSFFGIMHDWTPYFVDNAAFTVLPNYETPQMPGNPGYNLWLPIPFNQSCRIRLYVDQPPDGRVTGLHGSVCTMIDWHEYKDDALLTPFRFHAEHHRYKPAPPRNSAFQMAEVDGTGFMAGIVLGSKQRNYTDMIYHTGGMSILIDGENDPHVIRGTNMEDDFCFSWGFHVKNARWIGSPYHKWGGRLDQDGVIYRFFGPDPIAFDSSISFRCGSRDDDIETVAYYYKIPGTKAAPVLTPDHWLVTGFYENGDGWDAFNASEDVETIPLDQWISHFPVNERFIRTIPANRGWLDFRFSEIDPELNAGHFTGRSMYASSTLDSDRDKEMILRLSFDDWLSLWVNGKKRETWQSEGRFETVRVPLKLKRGRNEFLLKTNNLGHHWNAWVSNFALEEPV
;
A
#
# COMPACT_ATOMS: atom_id res chain seq x y z
N MET A 1 -1.36 4.53 -50.00
CA MET A 1 -1.11 3.48 -48.98
C MET A 1 -0.58 4.16 -47.73
N THR A 2 -1.42 4.36 -46.71
CA THR A 2 -0.91 4.69 -45.37
C THR A 2 -0.09 3.51 -44.89
N SER A 3 1.19 3.75 -44.62
CA SER A 3 2.14 2.74 -44.15
C SER A 3 1.58 1.94 -42.96
N ASP A 4 1.59 0.61 -43.08
CA ASP A 4 1.28 -0.33 -42.00
C ASP A 4 2.40 -0.41 -40.95
N TYR A 5 3.47 0.39 -41.08
CA TYR A 5 4.62 0.41 -40.18
C TYR A 5 4.23 0.56 -38.69
N PHE A 6 3.16 1.31 -38.40
CA PHE A 6 2.70 1.55 -37.02
C PHE A 6 1.67 0.52 -36.52
N LYS A 7 1.32 -0.50 -37.31
CA LYS A 7 0.39 -1.54 -36.88
C LYS A 7 1.07 -2.45 -35.84
N ASN A 8 0.38 -2.73 -34.74
CA ASN A 8 0.86 -3.56 -33.62
C ASN A 8 2.14 -3.06 -32.94
N GLN A 9 2.51 -1.80 -33.15
CA GLN A 9 3.63 -1.17 -32.47
C GLN A 9 3.12 -0.40 -31.25
N THR A 10 3.84 -0.53 -30.14
CA THR A 10 3.53 0.15 -28.88
C THR A 10 4.67 1.09 -28.48
N MET A 11 4.35 2.09 -27.66
CA MET A 11 5.31 2.91 -26.94
C MET A 11 5.11 2.71 -25.44
N GLN A 12 6.21 2.68 -24.70
CA GLN A 12 6.16 2.69 -23.24
C GLN A 12 5.75 4.08 -22.75
N ASP A 13 4.88 4.11 -21.75
CA ASP A 13 4.59 5.35 -21.05
C ASP A 13 5.84 5.83 -20.29
N PRO A 14 6.17 7.13 -20.36
CA PRO A 14 7.40 7.64 -19.75
C PRO A 14 7.33 7.72 -18.22
N ALA A 15 6.16 7.76 -17.60
CA ALA A 15 5.98 7.75 -16.14
C ALA A 15 5.84 6.32 -15.61
N VAL A 16 5.13 5.45 -16.34
CA VAL A 16 4.83 4.06 -15.95
C VAL A 16 5.18 3.08 -17.10
N PRO A 17 6.45 2.71 -17.29
CA PRO A 17 6.91 1.94 -18.46
C PRO A 17 6.22 0.59 -18.71
N MET A 18 5.62 -0.01 -17.68
CA MET A 18 4.78 -1.22 -17.82
C MET A 18 3.49 -0.99 -18.63
N ILE A 19 3.06 0.26 -18.79
CA ILE A 19 1.97 0.64 -19.67
C ILE A 19 2.51 0.86 -21.09
N GLN A 20 2.22 -0.11 -21.96
CA GLN A 20 2.52 -0.02 -23.38
C GLN A 20 1.25 0.36 -24.17
N LEU A 21 1.33 1.43 -24.95
CA LEU A 21 0.19 2.02 -25.66
C LEU A 21 0.41 2.00 -27.17
N PRO A 22 -0.63 1.77 -27.99
CA PRO A 22 -0.52 1.86 -29.44
C PRO A 22 0.04 3.20 -29.92
N ILE A 23 0.98 3.19 -30.87
CA ILE A 23 1.52 4.42 -31.46
C ILE A 23 0.66 5.00 -32.59
N LYS A 24 -0.32 4.21 -33.08
CA LYS A 24 -1.31 4.65 -34.06
C LYS A 24 -2.59 5.06 -33.34
N PHE A 25 -2.85 6.36 -33.26
CA PHE A 25 -4.02 6.92 -32.58
C PHE A 25 -4.55 8.17 -33.28
N LYS A 26 -5.77 8.59 -32.93
CA LYS A 26 -6.26 9.95 -33.16
C LYS A 26 -6.20 10.73 -31.86
N SER A 27 -5.56 11.90 -31.86
CA SER A 27 -5.58 12.80 -30.71
C SER A 27 -6.94 13.47 -30.57
N ARG A 28 -7.46 13.49 -29.35
CA ARG A 28 -8.74 14.08 -28.98
C ARG A 28 -8.55 15.00 -27.77
N ARG A 29 -9.39 16.03 -27.68
CA ARG A 29 -9.49 16.89 -26.50
C ARG A 29 -10.96 17.09 -26.13
N THR A 30 -11.26 16.93 -24.85
CA THR A 30 -12.55 17.26 -24.24
C THR A 30 -12.35 18.45 -23.31
N ASN A 31 -13.10 19.53 -23.52
CA ASN A 31 -13.06 20.70 -22.67
C ASN A 31 -14.37 20.82 -21.91
N THR A 32 -14.29 21.08 -20.60
CA THR A 32 -15.45 21.36 -19.77
C THR A 32 -15.26 22.71 -19.11
N ALA A 33 -16.26 23.58 -19.22
CA ALA A 33 -16.32 24.85 -18.51
C ALA A 33 -17.79 25.12 -18.15
N THR A 34 -18.12 25.06 -16.87
CA THR A 34 -19.49 25.31 -16.40
C THR A 34 -19.65 26.71 -15.83
N VAL A 35 -20.85 27.27 -15.97
CA VAL A 35 -21.21 28.51 -15.24
C VAL A 35 -21.23 28.19 -13.74
N PRO A 36 -20.77 29.10 -12.86
CA PRO A 36 -20.79 28.84 -11.43
C PRO A 36 -22.21 28.55 -10.96
N LYS A 37 -22.45 27.37 -10.39
CA LYS A 37 -23.68 27.14 -9.63
C LYS A 37 -23.52 27.74 -8.25
N THR A 38 -24.49 28.56 -7.86
CA THR A 38 -24.56 29.19 -6.53
C THR A 38 -25.57 28.49 -5.62
N THR A 39 -26.19 27.42 -6.11
CA THR A 39 -27.12 26.60 -5.35
C THR A 39 -26.34 25.67 -4.42
N PRO A 40 -26.76 25.48 -3.17
CA PRO A 40 -26.09 24.59 -2.22
C PRO A 40 -26.31 23.09 -2.51
N GLU A 41 -27.00 22.74 -3.61
CA GLU A 41 -27.33 21.37 -3.96
C GLU A 41 -26.14 20.65 -4.60
N ALA A 42 -25.73 19.54 -3.97
CA ALA A 42 -24.73 18.61 -4.49
C ALA A 42 -25.06 18.19 -5.93
N HIS A 43 -24.05 18.31 -6.80
CA HIS A 43 -24.15 17.84 -8.17
C HIS A 43 -22.81 17.29 -8.65
N HIS A 44 -22.84 16.60 -9.79
CA HIS A 44 -21.62 16.23 -10.50
C HIS A 44 -21.62 16.77 -11.91
N VAL A 45 -20.42 16.86 -12.48
CA VAL A 45 -20.18 17.16 -13.89
C VAL A 45 -19.37 16.01 -14.47
N ASP A 46 -19.92 15.35 -15.48
CA ASP A 46 -19.18 14.40 -16.30
C ASP A 46 -18.18 15.20 -17.15
N ILE A 47 -16.90 15.16 -16.78
CA ILE A 47 -15.83 15.87 -17.49
C ILE A 47 -15.26 15.02 -18.64
N LEU A 48 -15.51 13.72 -18.62
CA LEU A 48 -15.33 12.80 -19.73
C LEU A 48 -16.42 11.73 -19.66
N ASP A 49 -17.07 11.45 -20.78
CA ASP A 49 -17.96 10.28 -20.95
C ASP A 49 -17.83 9.82 -22.41
N VAL A 50 -17.00 8.81 -22.63
CA VAL A 50 -16.66 8.33 -23.98
C VAL A 50 -16.77 6.81 -24.06
N GLU A 51 -17.20 6.34 -25.23
CA GLU A 51 -17.21 4.92 -25.61
C GLU A 51 -16.07 4.63 -26.60
N GLY A 52 -15.68 3.36 -26.69
CA GLY A 52 -14.61 2.85 -27.56
C GLY A 52 -13.29 2.64 -26.84
N CYS A 53 -12.25 2.29 -27.61
CA CYS A 53 -10.91 2.02 -27.11
C CYS A 53 -10.05 3.29 -27.11
N GLY A 54 -9.34 3.55 -26.02
CA GLY A 54 -8.53 4.75 -25.87
C GLY A 54 -7.64 4.78 -24.65
N CYS A 55 -7.01 5.93 -24.45
CA CYS A 55 -6.26 6.23 -23.23
C CYS A 55 -6.28 7.73 -22.95
N VAL A 56 -6.69 8.13 -21.75
CA VAL A 56 -6.44 9.49 -21.27
C VAL A 56 -4.94 9.66 -21.06
N ARG A 57 -4.39 10.77 -21.53
CA ARG A 57 -2.95 11.07 -21.52
C ARG A 57 -2.59 12.29 -20.70
N HIS A 58 -3.53 13.21 -20.55
CA HIS A 58 -3.35 14.38 -19.73
C HIS A 58 -4.71 14.92 -19.28
N ILE A 59 -4.78 15.34 -18.03
CA ILE A 59 -5.93 16.10 -17.51
C ILE A 59 -5.42 17.35 -16.82
N TRP A 60 -5.90 18.51 -17.25
CA TRP A 60 -5.77 19.76 -16.53
C TRP A 60 -7.05 20.10 -15.79
N PHE A 61 -6.93 20.51 -14.53
CA PHE A 61 -8.04 20.97 -13.69
C PHE A 61 -7.79 22.37 -13.14
N LEU A 62 -8.89 23.11 -12.98
CA LEU A 62 -8.97 24.29 -12.14
C LEU A 62 -9.93 24.05 -10.96
N PHE A 63 -9.66 24.71 -9.83
CA PHE A 63 -10.50 24.73 -8.61
C PHE A 63 -10.65 23.36 -7.92
N ALA A 64 -9.57 22.72 -7.47
CA ALA A 64 -9.69 21.42 -6.78
C ALA A 64 -10.34 21.45 -5.39
N GLU A 65 -10.46 22.63 -4.79
CA GLU A 65 -10.94 22.77 -3.42
C GLU A 65 -12.37 22.26 -3.26
N GLY A 66 -12.57 21.42 -2.26
CA GLY A 66 -13.86 20.83 -1.92
C GLY A 66 -14.48 19.91 -2.97
N ARG A 67 -13.66 19.34 -3.87
CA ARG A 67 -14.11 18.44 -4.93
C ARG A 67 -13.71 17.00 -4.68
N ARG A 68 -14.52 16.09 -5.20
CA ARG A 68 -14.25 14.65 -5.29
C ARG A 68 -14.20 14.23 -6.76
N ILE A 69 -13.26 13.38 -7.11
CA ILE A 69 -13.11 12.80 -8.44
C ILE A 69 -13.50 11.33 -8.42
N GLU A 70 -14.26 10.93 -9.42
CA GLU A 70 -14.60 9.53 -9.68
C GLU A 70 -14.11 9.15 -11.08
N ILE A 71 -13.36 8.06 -11.20
CA ILE A 71 -12.91 7.51 -12.48
C ILE A 71 -13.45 6.08 -12.59
N THR A 72 -14.28 5.85 -13.61
CA THR A 72 -14.81 4.53 -13.95
C THR A 72 -14.40 4.16 -15.37
N VAL A 73 -13.71 3.05 -15.52
CA VAL A 73 -13.24 2.52 -16.81
C VAL A 73 -13.91 1.18 -17.11
N ASP A 74 -14.27 0.97 -18.38
CA ASP A 74 -14.81 -0.27 -18.95
C ASP A 74 -16.04 -0.79 -18.20
N GLY A 75 -16.88 0.13 -17.73
CA GLY A 75 -18.12 -0.20 -17.00
C GLY A 75 -17.89 -0.94 -15.68
N ALA A 76 -16.72 -0.77 -15.04
CA ALA A 76 -16.44 -1.36 -13.73
C ALA A 76 -17.57 -1.05 -12.72
N GLU A 77 -17.95 -2.06 -11.94
CA GLU A 77 -19.05 -1.97 -10.97
C GLU A 77 -18.77 -0.93 -9.87
N THR A 78 -17.50 -0.83 -9.46
CA THR A 78 -17.00 0.17 -8.51
C THR A 78 -16.00 1.08 -9.22
N PRO A 79 -16.04 2.41 -8.98
CA PRO A 79 -15.02 3.32 -9.50
C PRO A 79 -13.61 2.89 -9.09
N GLN A 80 -12.67 2.95 -10.03
CA GLN A 80 -11.26 2.66 -9.76
C GLN A 80 -10.55 3.78 -8.99
N VAL A 81 -11.11 4.99 -9.04
CA VAL A 81 -10.69 6.15 -8.25
C VAL A 81 -11.94 6.78 -7.67
N ASP A 82 -11.95 6.99 -6.36
CA ASP A 82 -12.96 7.77 -5.65
C ASP A 82 -12.33 8.45 -4.42
N MET A 83 -11.97 9.73 -4.55
CA MET A 83 -11.34 10.50 -3.46
C MET A 83 -11.41 12.00 -3.69
N THR A 84 -10.96 12.79 -2.71
CA THR A 84 -10.86 14.25 -2.90
C THR A 84 -9.84 14.59 -3.98
N LEU A 85 -10.13 15.63 -4.76
CA LEU A 85 -9.22 16.07 -5.82
C LEU A 85 -7.89 16.58 -5.25
N LYS A 86 -7.88 17.16 -4.04
CA LYS A 86 -6.64 17.55 -3.35
C LYS A 86 -5.75 16.34 -3.05
N SER A 87 -6.30 15.31 -2.39
CA SER A 87 -5.55 14.09 -2.05
C SER A 87 -5.05 13.37 -3.32
N PHE A 88 -5.89 13.29 -4.37
CA PHE A 88 -5.51 12.72 -5.68
C PHE A 88 -4.31 13.42 -6.35
N PHE A 89 -4.03 14.66 -5.98
CA PHE A 89 -2.87 15.44 -6.46
C PHE A 89 -1.79 15.61 -5.39
N GLY A 90 -1.79 14.76 -4.37
CA GLY A 90 -0.79 14.78 -3.32
C GLY A 90 -0.82 16.03 -2.43
N ILE A 91 -1.94 16.77 -2.41
CA ILE A 91 -2.19 17.85 -1.45
C ILE A 91 -2.84 17.25 -0.21
N MET A 92 -2.01 16.92 0.78
CA MET A 92 -2.42 16.17 1.95
C MET A 92 -2.86 17.07 3.10
N HIS A 93 -3.59 16.51 4.05
CA HIS A 93 -4.07 17.16 5.27
C HIS A 93 -4.95 18.39 5.03
N ASP A 94 -5.56 18.46 3.85
CA ASP A 94 -6.33 19.62 3.36
C ASP A 94 -5.52 20.94 3.37
N TRP A 95 -4.18 20.84 3.36
CA TRP A 95 -3.31 22.00 3.37
C TRP A 95 -3.53 22.92 2.16
N THR A 96 -3.07 24.15 2.31
CA THR A 96 -2.96 25.11 1.21
C THR A 96 -2.09 24.47 0.12
N PRO A 97 -2.58 24.35 -1.13
CA PRO A 97 -1.85 23.68 -2.21
C PRO A 97 -0.43 24.23 -2.36
N TYR A 98 0.56 23.36 -2.52
CA TYR A 98 1.97 23.72 -2.71
C TYR A 98 2.46 23.25 -4.08
N PHE A 99 3.64 23.72 -4.49
CA PHE A 99 4.21 23.31 -5.77
C PHE A 99 4.63 21.85 -5.71
N VAL A 100 4.08 21.06 -6.63
CA VAL A 100 4.44 19.65 -6.83
C VAL A 100 4.84 19.47 -8.28
N ASP A 101 5.96 18.81 -8.53
CA ASP A 101 6.37 18.39 -9.87
C ASP A 101 7.01 17.01 -9.81
N ASN A 102 6.28 16.01 -10.30
CA ASN A 102 6.69 14.61 -10.34
C ASN A 102 6.21 13.92 -11.63
N ALA A 103 6.54 12.65 -11.81
CA ALA A 103 6.21 11.88 -13.01
C ALA A 103 4.72 11.69 -13.25
N ALA A 104 3.92 11.66 -12.18
CA ALA A 104 2.49 11.39 -12.24
C ALA A 104 1.67 12.66 -12.42
N PHE A 105 2.05 13.75 -11.76
CA PHE A 105 1.29 14.99 -11.76
C PHE A 105 2.12 16.22 -11.37
N THR A 106 1.59 17.39 -11.74
CA THR A 106 2.13 18.70 -11.40
C THR A 106 1.03 19.59 -10.81
N VAL A 107 1.31 20.22 -9.66
CA VAL A 107 0.45 21.24 -9.04
C VAL A 107 1.16 22.58 -9.09
N LEU A 108 0.51 23.55 -9.74
CA LEU A 108 1.00 24.91 -9.91
C LEU A 108 0.19 25.86 -9.01
N PRO A 109 0.64 26.13 -7.77
CA PRO A 109 0.01 27.14 -6.95
C PRO A 109 0.19 28.54 -7.56
N ASN A 110 -0.76 29.43 -7.30
CA ASN A 110 -0.77 30.78 -7.88
C ASN A 110 -0.65 31.88 -6.79
N TYR A 111 0.35 31.76 -5.91
CA TYR A 111 0.56 32.73 -4.82
C TYR A 111 1.55 33.84 -5.15
N GLU A 112 2.30 33.72 -6.24
CA GLU A 112 3.49 34.54 -6.51
C GLU A 112 3.22 35.80 -7.35
N THR A 113 1.98 36.01 -7.79
CA THR A 113 1.57 37.25 -8.47
C THR A 113 0.67 38.08 -7.56
N PRO A 114 1.25 38.99 -6.74
CA PRO A 114 0.49 40.03 -6.09
C PRO A 114 -0.48 40.66 -7.11
N GLN A 115 -1.72 40.90 -6.73
CA GLN A 115 -2.77 41.49 -7.57
C GLN A 115 -3.42 40.62 -8.67
N MET A 116 -2.96 39.39 -8.95
CA MET A 116 -3.72 38.44 -9.78
C MET A 116 -4.36 37.35 -8.91
N PRO A 117 -5.67 37.43 -8.59
CA PRO A 117 -6.34 36.32 -7.94
C PRO A 117 -6.38 35.12 -8.89
N GLY A 118 -5.89 33.98 -8.46
CA GLY A 118 -5.95 32.78 -9.27
C GLY A 118 -5.98 31.51 -8.44
N ASN A 119 -6.52 30.46 -9.05
CA ASN A 119 -6.64 29.15 -8.44
C ASN A 119 -5.47 28.27 -8.92
N PRO A 120 -5.02 27.32 -8.09
CA PRO A 120 -3.97 26.40 -8.51
C PRO A 120 -4.39 25.58 -9.73
N GLY A 121 -3.43 25.34 -10.64
CA GLY A 121 -3.60 24.44 -11.77
C GLY A 121 -3.09 23.04 -11.42
N TYR A 122 -3.90 22.02 -11.67
CA TYR A 122 -3.55 20.62 -11.39
C TYR A 122 -3.46 19.86 -12.71
N ASN A 123 -2.37 19.11 -12.91
CA ASN A 123 -2.08 18.41 -14.15
C ASN A 123 -1.79 16.94 -13.85
N LEU A 124 -2.58 16.02 -14.39
CA LEU A 124 -2.34 14.58 -14.31
C LEU A 124 -1.68 14.10 -15.60
N TRP A 125 -0.63 13.30 -15.49
CA TRP A 125 0.12 12.68 -16.58
C TRP A 125 0.06 11.15 -16.59
N LEU A 126 -0.50 10.53 -15.52
CA LEU A 126 -0.69 9.08 -15.49
C LEU A 126 -1.68 8.62 -16.58
N PRO A 127 -1.32 7.60 -17.39
CA PRO A 127 -2.24 7.04 -18.37
C PRO A 127 -3.49 6.44 -17.73
N ILE A 128 -4.66 6.68 -18.32
CA ILE A 128 -5.89 5.96 -18.00
C ILE A 128 -6.35 5.22 -19.26
N PRO A 129 -5.82 4.00 -19.51
CA PRO A 129 -6.23 3.18 -20.65
C PRO A 129 -7.63 2.59 -20.44
N PHE A 130 -8.42 2.51 -21.49
CA PHE A 130 -9.77 1.94 -21.49
C PHE A 130 -10.07 1.24 -22.83
N ASN A 131 -10.79 0.13 -22.79
CA ASN A 131 -11.08 -0.68 -23.97
C ASN A 131 -12.52 -0.52 -24.49
N GLN A 132 -13.45 -0.18 -23.61
CA GLN A 132 -14.88 -0.06 -23.91
C GLN A 132 -15.41 1.34 -23.61
N SER A 133 -15.02 1.93 -22.48
CA SER A 133 -15.49 3.26 -22.08
C SER A 133 -14.65 3.87 -20.98
N CYS A 134 -14.67 5.20 -20.88
CA CYS A 134 -14.10 5.93 -19.76
C CYS A 134 -15.06 7.05 -19.35
N ARG A 135 -15.42 7.04 -18.07
CA ARG A 135 -16.19 8.10 -17.44
C ARG A 135 -15.40 8.71 -16.29
N ILE A 136 -15.26 10.03 -16.32
CA ILE A 136 -14.62 10.80 -15.26
C ILE A 136 -15.61 11.85 -14.78
N ARG A 137 -15.93 11.83 -13.48
CA ARG A 137 -16.86 12.75 -12.83
C ARG A 137 -16.16 13.61 -11.80
N LEU A 138 -16.58 14.87 -11.72
CA LEU A 138 -16.26 15.75 -10.60
C LEU A 138 -17.53 16.07 -9.83
N TYR A 139 -17.52 15.80 -8.54
CA TYR A 139 -18.59 16.20 -7.62
C TYR A 139 -18.29 17.57 -7.03
N VAL A 140 -19.31 18.42 -7.03
CA VAL A 140 -19.32 19.80 -6.53
C VAL A 140 -20.35 19.87 -5.40
N ASP A 141 -20.02 20.60 -4.33
CA ASP A 141 -20.88 20.90 -3.16
C ASP A 141 -20.95 19.86 -2.01
N GLN A 142 -19.97 18.96 -1.89
CA GLN A 142 -19.79 18.09 -0.71
C GLN A 142 -18.28 17.90 -0.40
N PRO A 143 -17.59 18.90 0.17
CA PRO A 143 -16.27 18.66 0.77
C PRO A 143 -16.41 17.75 2.00
N PRO A 144 -15.46 16.85 2.29
CA PRO A 144 -15.54 15.93 3.44
C PRO A 144 -15.71 16.61 4.81
N ASP A 145 -15.33 17.88 4.94
CA ASP A 145 -15.47 18.68 6.15
C ASP A 145 -16.77 19.50 6.22
N GLY A 146 -17.65 19.36 5.23
CA GLY A 146 -18.94 20.05 5.13
C GLY A 146 -18.86 21.56 4.85
N ARG A 147 -17.67 22.11 4.59
CA ARG A 147 -17.47 23.56 4.37
C ARG A 147 -17.78 23.97 2.93
N VAL A 148 -19.02 24.38 2.68
CA VAL A 148 -19.47 24.86 1.37
C VAL A 148 -19.18 26.34 1.09
N THR A 149 -18.83 27.13 2.11
CA THR A 149 -18.61 28.59 1.99
C THR A 149 -17.27 28.90 1.32
N GLY A 150 -17.30 29.66 0.20
CA GLY A 150 -16.09 30.11 -0.50
C GLY A 150 -15.63 29.20 -1.65
N LEU A 151 -16.33 28.10 -1.91
CA LEU A 151 -16.04 27.21 -3.04
C LEU A 151 -16.53 27.81 -4.36
N HIS A 152 -15.72 27.64 -5.41
CA HIS A 152 -16.10 28.04 -6.76
C HIS A 152 -16.99 26.96 -7.41
N GLY A 153 -18.26 27.30 -7.70
CA GLY A 153 -19.24 26.37 -8.26
C GLY A 153 -19.03 25.99 -9.74
N SER A 154 -18.05 26.56 -10.44
CA SER A 154 -17.72 26.14 -11.83
C SER A 154 -16.70 25.03 -11.88
N VAL A 155 -16.90 24.07 -12.77
CA VAL A 155 -15.89 23.09 -13.19
C VAL A 155 -15.22 23.58 -14.47
N CYS A 156 -13.88 23.62 -14.47
CA CYS A 156 -13.08 23.92 -15.65
C CYS A 156 -11.98 22.86 -15.82
N THR A 157 -12.00 22.12 -16.92
CA THR A 157 -11.04 21.05 -17.21
C THR A 157 -10.70 20.97 -18.71
N MET A 158 -9.54 20.42 -19.01
CA MET A 158 -9.13 20.00 -20.35
C MET A 158 -8.57 18.58 -20.26
N ILE A 159 -9.12 17.66 -21.07
CA ILE A 159 -8.70 16.27 -21.09
C ILE A 159 -8.18 15.94 -22.48
N ASP A 160 -6.90 15.61 -22.57
CA ASP A 160 -6.26 15.10 -23.77
C ASP A 160 -6.24 13.57 -23.72
N TRP A 161 -6.77 12.95 -24.77
CA TRP A 161 -6.84 11.49 -24.85
C TRP A 161 -6.59 10.99 -26.27
N HIS A 162 -6.16 9.75 -26.36
CA HIS A 162 -5.92 9.05 -27.60
C HIS A 162 -7.08 8.10 -27.88
N GLU A 163 -7.71 8.24 -29.04
CA GLU A 163 -8.65 7.25 -29.57
C GLU A 163 -7.88 6.21 -30.39
N TYR A 164 -8.07 4.95 -30.05
CA TYR A 164 -7.53 3.81 -30.77
C TYR A 164 -8.60 3.17 -31.65
N LYS A 165 -8.17 2.31 -32.57
CA LYS A 165 -9.10 1.42 -33.27
C LYS A 165 -9.51 0.27 -32.36
N ASP A 166 -10.69 -0.29 -32.58
CA ASP A 166 -11.21 -1.41 -31.79
C ASP A 166 -10.32 -2.67 -31.84
N ASP A 167 -9.50 -2.83 -32.89
CA ASP A 167 -8.55 -3.93 -33.06
C ASP A 167 -7.13 -3.61 -32.52
N ALA A 168 -6.93 -2.49 -31.84
CA ALA A 168 -5.64 -2.12 -31.30
C ALA A 168 -5.22 -2.99 -30.12
N LEU A 169 -3.96 -3.39 -30.07
CA LEU A 169 -3.37 -4.08 -28.92
C LEU A 169 -3.16 -3.09 -27.77
N LEU A 170 -4.16 -2.95 -26.91
CA LEU A 170 -4.08 -2.15 -25.69
C LEU A 170 -3.61 -2.99 -24.50
N THR A 171 -2.91 -2.36 -23.57
CA THR A 171 -2.57 -2.97 -22.27
C THR A 171 -3.82 -3.50 -21.53
N PRO A 172 -3.73 -4.64 -20.82
CA PRO A 172 -4.83 -5.15 -19.99
C PRO A 172 -4.99 -4.37 -18.67
N PHE A 173 -3.99 -3.60 -18.29
CA PHE A 173 -3.92 -2.87 -17.04
C PHE A 173 -4.89 -1.67 -17.03
N ARG A 174 -5.55 -1.42 -15.89
CA ARG A 174 -6.41 -0.24 -15.65
C ARG A 174 -5.88 0.54 -14.47
N PHE A 175 -6.00 1.86 -14.54
CA PHE A 175 -5.53 2.77 -13.49
C PHE A 175 -6.45 2.73 -12.29
N HIS A 176 -5.86 2.69 -11.10
CA HIS A 176 -6.54 2.78 -9.81
C HIS A 176 -5.78 3.73 -8.88
N ALA A 177 -6.51 4.30 -7.92
CA ALA A 177 -5.91 5.01 -6.80
C ALA A 177 -6.72 4.80 -5.53
N GLU A 178 -6.02 4.52 -4.43
CA GLU A 178 -6.60 4.31 -3.09
C GLU A 178 -6.14 5.41 -2.14
N HIS A 179 -7.06 5.93 -1.33
CA HIS A 179 -6.79 6.98 -0.35
C HIS A 179 -7.10 6.49 1.05
N HIS A 180 -6.14 6.63 1.97
CA HIS A 180 -6.33 6.32 3.38
C HIS A 180 -5.99 7.53 4.24
N ARG A 181 -6.74 7.73 5.33
CA ARG A 181 -6.52 8.81 6.28
C ARG A 181 -6.67 8.29 7.70
N TYR A 182 -5.66 8.55 8.52
CA TYR A 182 -5.56 8.13 9.91
C TYR A 182 -5.36 9.34 10.82
N LYS A 183 -6.23 9.51 11.82
CA LYS A 183 -6.21 10.64 12.75
C LYS A 183 -6.59 10.23 14.19
N PRO A 184 -5.64 9.74 15.01
CA PRO A 184 -4.25 9.41 14.68
C PRO A 184 -4.11 8.08 13.94
N ALA A 185 -2.92 7.80 13.41
CA ALA A 185 -2.48 6.48 13.00
C ALA A 185 -2.28 5.53 14.20
N PRO A 186 -2.15 4.21 13.98
CA PRO A 186 -1.80 3.27 15.03
C PRO A 186 -0.52 3.67 15.79
N PRO A 187 -0.33 3.22 17.05
CA PRO A 187 0.86 3.55 17.83
C PRO A 187 2.15 2.94 17.23
N ARG A 188 3.30 3.24 17.83
CA ARG A 188 4.58 2.61 17.48
C ARG A 188 4.49 1.09 17.54
N ASN A 189 5.32 0.41 16.74
CA ASN A 189 5.35 -1.05 16.59
C ASN A 189 4.03 -1.62 16.04
N SER A 190 3.28 -0.77 15.35
CA SER A 190 2.14 -1.08 14.49
C SER A 190 2.41 -0.51 13.10
N ALA A 191 1.49 -0.71 12.16
CA ALA A 191 1.59 -0.14 10.82
C ALA A 191 0.27 0.46 10.34
N PHE A 192 0.37 1.43 9.44
CA PHE A 192 -0.76 1.90 8.65
C PHE A 192 -0.69 1.31 7.23
N GLN A 193 -1.86 1.08 6.64
CA GLN A 193 -1.97 0.56 5.28
C GLN A 193 -1.87 1.71 4.28
N MET A 194 -1.14 1.48 3.19
CA MET A 194 -1.07 2.38 2.04
C MET A 194 -1.83 1.80 0.84
N ALA A 195 -1.73 0.49 0.64
CA ALA A 195 -2.51 -0.24 -0.35
C ALA A 195 -2.72 -1.69 0.11
N GLU A 196 -3.87 -2.27 -0.26
CA GLU A 196 -4.14 -3.72 -0.15
C GLU A 196 -4.86 -4.14 -1.43
N VAL A 197 -4.09 -4.64 -2.39
CA VAL A 197 -4.58 -4.88 -3.74
C VAL A 197 -4.66 -6.38 -4.02
N ASP A 198 -5.82 -6.78 -4.54
CA ASP A 198 -6.09 -8.13 -5.02
C ASP A 198 -5.98 -8.21 -6.54
N GLY A 199 -5.56 -9.35 -7.09
CA GLY A 199 -5.42 -9.59 -8.53
C GLY A 199 -4.02 -9.31 -9.07
N THR A 200 -3.88 -9.29 -10.40
CA THR A 200 -2.59 -9.13 -11.09
C THR A 200 -2.36 -7.67 -11.46
N GLY A 201 -1.20 -7.11 -11.11
CA GLY A 201 -0.93 -5.70 -11.30
C GLY A 201 0.48 -5.24 -10.94
N PHE A 202 0.62 -3.92 -10.80
CA PHE A 202 1.83 -3.29 -10.30
C PHE A 202 1.55 -1.94 -9.64
N MET A 203 2.38 -1.58 -8.67
CA MET A 203 2.37 -0.27 -8.02
C MET A 203 3.05 0.76 -8.91
N ALA A 204 2.39 1.89 -9.16
CA ALA A 204 2.94 3.01 -9.92
C ALA A 204 3.59 4.05 -9.02
N GLY A 205 3.05 4.27 -7.82
CA GLY A 205 3.63 5.19 -6.85
C GLY A 205 2.79 5.38 -5.61
N ILE A 206 3.37 6.08 -4.65
CA ILE A 206 2.76 6.42 -3.37
C ILE A 206 3.07 7.86 -3.01
N VAL A 207 2.11 8.52 -2.36
CA VAL A 207 2.29 9.82 -1.72
C VAL A 207 1.84 9.68 -0.27
N LEU A 208 2.62 10.19 0.66
CA LEU A 208 2.36 10.15 2.09
C LEU A 208 2.46 11.57 2.65
N GLY A 209 1.47 11.98 3.43
CA GLY A 209 1.48 13.20 4.22
C GLY A 209 1.48 12.86 5.70
N SER A 210 2.45 13.40 6.44
CA SER A 210 2.56 13.25 7.89
C SER A 210 2.35 14.59 8.57
N LYS A 211 1.49 14.60 9.58
CA LYS A 211 1.36 15.73 10.51
C LYS A 211 1.60 15.21 11.92
N GLN A 212 2.66 15.70 12.54
CA GLN A 212 3.14 15.17 13.81
C GLN A 212 2.20 15.54 14.96
N ARG A 213 2.06 14.57 15.85
CA ARG A 213 1.36 14.61 17.14
C ARG A 213 2.30 14.14 18.24
N ASN A 214 3.13 13.15 17.91
CA ASN A 214 4.16 12.62 18.77
C ASN A 214 5.51 13.27 18.41
N TYR A 215 6.20 13.78 19.44
CA TYR A 215 7.48 14.50 19.31
C TYR A 215 8.62 13.82 20.09
N THR A 216 8.44 12.57 20.53
CA THR A 216 9.46 11.85 21.31
C THR A 216 10.65 11.37 20.47
N ASP A 217 10.47 11.28 19.14
CA ASP A 217 11.46 10.78 18.18
C ASP A 217 11.31 11.49 16.81
N MET A 218 12.12 11.14 15.81
CA MET A 218 11.91 11.58 14.43
C MET A 218 10.75 10.80 13.79
N ILE A 219 9.93 11.49 12.96
CA ILE A 219 8.75 10.90 12.28
C ILE A 219 9.09 9.69 11.42
N TYR A 220 10.31 9.58 10.93
CA TYR A 220 10.72 8.53 10.01
C TYR A 220 11.37 7.32 10.71
N HIS A 221 11.63 7.41 12.02
CA HIS A 221 12.10 6.30 12.85
C HIS A 221 11.00 5.31 13.26
N THR A 222 9.96 5.16 12.45
CA THR A 222 8.85 4.21 12.70
C THR A 222 9.10 2.84 12.07
N GLY A 223 10.25 2.69 11.37
CA GLY A 223 10.57 1.54 10.52
C GLY A 223 10.11 1.76 9.09
N GLY A 224 10.79 1.10 8.15
CA GLY A 224 10.46 1.19 6.73
C GLY A 224 9.18 0.45 6.33
N MET A 225 8.92 0.48 5.03
CA MET A 225 7.79 -0.16 4.36
C MET A 225 7.90 -1.68 4.46
N SER A 226 6.80 -2.35 4.83
CA SER A 226 6.60 -3.79 4.57
C SER A 226 5.76 -3.92 3.31
N ILE A 227 6.35 -4.53 2.28
CA ILE A 227 5.67 -4.86 1.04
C ILE A 227 5.59 -6.38 0.95
N LEU A 228 4.41 -6.93 1.19
CA LEU A 228 4.14 -8.36 1.21
C LEU A 228 3.43 -8.72 -0.10
N ILE A 229 4.01 -9.61 -0.89
CA ILE A 229 3.59 -9.84 -2.27
C ILE A 229 3.23 -11.31 -2.45
N ASP A 230 2.13 -11.58 -3.14
CA ASP A 230 1.74 -12.90 -3.64
C ASP A 230 1.65 -13.99 -2.55
N GLY A 231 1.05 -13.63 -1.40
CA GLY A 231 0.93 -14.50 -0.22
C GLY A 231 0.20 -15.83 -0.46
N GLU A 232 -0.62 -15.89 -1.52
CA GLU A 232 -1.42 -17.05 -1.88
C GLU A 232 -0.63 -18.18 -2.51
N ASN A 233 0.46 -17.88 -3.21
CA ASN A 233 1.13 -18.81 -4.11
C ASN A 233 2.67 -18.75 -3.99
N ASP A 234 3.27 -17.60 -4.26
CA ASP A 234 4.72 -17.38 -4.32
C ASP A 234 5.12 -16.18 -3.45
N PRO A 235 5.03 -16.33 -2.12
CA PRO A 235 5.20 -15.22 -1.19
C PRO A 235 6.62 -14.67 -1.26
N HIS A 236 6.73 -13.36 -1.41
CA HIS A 236 7.99 -12.64 -1.29
C HIS A 236 7.78 -11.28 -0.65
N VAL A 237 8.87 -10.72 -0.12
CA VAL A 237 8.83 -9.53 0.72
C VAL A 237 9.88 -8.53 0.30
N ILE A 238 9.51 -7.25 0.29
CA ILE A 238 10.45 -6.13 0.26
C ILE A 238 10.29 -5.39 1.58
N ARG A 239 11.43 -5.10 2.22
CA ARG A 239 11.47 -4.40 3.49
C ARG A 239 12.36 -3.17 3.39
N GLY A 240 11.81 -2.05 3.83
CA GLY A 240 12.53 -0.80 4.04
C GLY A 240 13.23 -0.72 5.39
N THR A 241 14.28 0.09 5.45
CA THR A 241 15.06 0.39 6.66
C THR A 241 14.25 1.29 7.59
N ASN A 242 14.09 2.55 7.20
CA ASN A 242 13.24 3.56 7.81
C ASN A 242 12.39 4.24 6.75
N MET A 243 11.37 4.99 7.18
CA MET A 243 10.44 5.63 6.26
C MET A 243 11.15 6.56 5.28
N GLU A 244 12.10 7.39 5.72
CA GLU A 244 12.78 8.34 4.83
C GLU A 244 13.63 7.64 3.76
N ASP A 245 14.26 6.53 4.14
CA ASP A 245 15.10 5.75 3.24
C ASP A 245 14.28 5.14 2.10
N ASP A 246 13.05 4.70 2.39
CA ASP A 246 12.12 4.20 1.38
C ASP A 246 11.71 5.25 0.35
N PHE A 247 11.76 6.53 0.72
CA PHE A 247 11.55 7.65 -0.20
C PHE A 247 12.87 8.23 -0.75
N CYS A 248 13.99 7.51 -0.54
CA CYS A 248 15.34 7.86 -0.98
C CYS A 248 15.89 9.15 -0.36
N PHE A 249 15.36 9.57 0.79
CA PHE A 249 15.96 10.58 1.65
C PHE A 249 16.94 9.92 2.62
N SER A 250 17.69 10.75 3.35
CA SER A 250 18.50 10.32 4.49
C SER A 250 18.57 11.47 5.48
N TRP A 251 18.47 11.16 6.78
CA TRP A 251 18.43 12.17 7.86
C TRP A 251 17.26 13.16 7.76
N GLY A 252 16.14 12.70 7.22
CA GLY A 252 14.87 13.41 7.18
C GLY A 252 14.53 14.11 5.87
N PHE A 253 13.37 14.75 5.89
CA PHE A 253 12.78 15.35 4.70
C PHE A 253 13.16 16.82 4.57
N HIS A 254 13.19 17.29 3.32
CA HIS A 254 13.42 18.68 2.99
C HIS A 254 12.79 18.96 1.63
N VAL A 255 12.32 20.20 1.43
CA VAL A 255 11.57 20.55 0.22
C VAL A 255 12.40 20.25 -1.03
N LYS A 256 11.93 19.28 -1.82
CA LYS A 256 12.57 18.83 -3.05
C LYS A 256 11.51 18.26 -3.98
N ASN A 257 11.57 18.64 -5.25
CA ASN A 257 10.81 17.98 -6.31
C ASN A 257 11.79 17.33 -7.28
N ALA A 258 11.54 16.07 -7.63
CA ALA A 258 12.18 15.37 -8.72
C ALA A 258 11.17 14.40 -9.33
N ARG A 259 11.48 13.90 -10.52
CA ARG A 259 10.53 13.08 -11.28
C ARG A 259 9.98 11.88 -10.49
N TRP A 260 10.84 11.17 -9.75
CA TRP A 260 10.49 9.89 -9.12
C TRP A 260 10.38 9.95 -7.61
N ILE A 261 11.04 10.90 -6.97
CA ILE A 261 11.12 11.03 -5.51
C ILE A 261 11.06 12.49 -5.12
N GLY A 262 10.51 12.80 -3.95
CA GLY A 262 10.53 14.16 -3.45
C GLY A 262 9.72 14.38 -2.19
N SER A 263 9.86 15.59 -1.67
CA SER A 263 9.05 16.14 -0.58
C SER A 263 8.58 17.53 -1.01
N PRO A 264 7.38 17.66 -1.60
CA PRO A 264 6.93 18.95 -2.16
C PRO A 264 6.50 19.94 -1.07
N TYR A 265 6.26 19.45 0.15
CA TYR A 265 5.92 20.25 1.31
C TYR A 265 6.66 19.72 2.53
N HIS A 266 7.27 20.64 3.28
CA HIS A 266 7.89 20.35 4.54
C HIS A 266 7.84 21.61 5.40
N LYS A 267 7.38 21.46 6.64
CA LYS A 267 7.35 22.52 7.64
C LYS A 267 8.30 22.12 8.76
N TRP A 268 9.42 22.83 8.82
CA TRP A 268 10.44 22.62 9.83
C TRP A 268 10.08 23.31 11.16
N GLY A 269 9.75 22.51 12.17
CA GLY A 269 9.66 22.93 13.57
C GLY A 269 10.88 22.54 14.41
N GLY A 270 11.73 21.63 13.89
CA GLY A 270 12.96 21.18 14.53
C GLY A 270 13.23 19.70 14.23
N ARG A 271 14.28 19.14 14.86
CA ARG A 271 14.68 17.74 14.65
C ARG A 271 13.52 16.75 14.83
N LEU A 272 12.66 17.00 15.82
CA LEU A 272 11.55 16.14 16.21
C LEU A 272 10.18 16.65 15.72
N ASP A 273 10.13 17.74 14.95
CA ASP A 273 8.89 18.37 14.46
C ASP A 273 9.04 18.72 12.97
N GLN A 274 8.54 17.82 12.13
CA GLN A 274 8.73 17.77 10.68
C GLN A 274 7.44 17.30 10.00
N ASP A 275 6.41 18.15 10.03
CA ASP A 275 5.24 17.97 9.17
C ASP A 275 5.69 17.98 7.70
N GLY A 276 5.15 17.08 6.87
CA GLY A 276 5.61 16.98 5.51
C GLY A 276 4.72 16.15 4.60
N VAL A 277 4.95 16.29 3.31
CA VAL A 277 4.47 15.38 2.28
C VAL A 277 5.68 14.85 1.53
N ILE A 278 5.65 13.56 1.21
CA ILE A 278 6.68 12.82 0.50
C ILE A 278 6.04 11.93 -0.55
N TYR A 279 6.74 11.67 -1.65
CA TYR A 279 6.29 10.77 -2.69
C TYR A 279 7.42 9.93 -3.27
N ARG A 280 7.06 8.75 -3.76
CA ARG A 280 7.90 7.89 -4.59
C ARG A 280 7.05 7.28 -5.70
N PHE A 281 7.50 7.44 -6.95
CA PHE A 281 6.92 6.81 -8.12
C PHE A 281 7.90 5.79 -8.69
N PHE A 282 7.42 4.56 -8.86
CA PHE A 282 8.20 3.37 -9.19
C PHE A 282 8.38 3.19 -10.71
N GLY A 283 8.39 4.28 -11.48
CA GLY A 283 8.56 4.20 -12.93
C GLY A 283 9.85 3.49 -13.36
N PRO A 284 11.01 3.81 -12.77
CA PRO A 284 12.28 3.12 -13.05
C PRO A 284 12.37 1.68 -12.50
N ASP A 285 11.59 1.37 -11.47
CA ASP A 285 11.70 0.19 -10.61
C ASP A 285 10.32 -0.33 -10.17
N PRO A 286 9.43 -0.71 -11.10
CA PRO A 286 8.05 -1.06 -10.78
C PRO A 286 7.96 -2.29 -9.88
N ILE A 287 7.00 -2.27 -8.95
CA ILE A 287 6.73 -3.38 -8.04
C ILE A 287 5.48 -4.11 -8.56
N ALA A 288 5.71 -5.22 -9.26
CA ALA A 288 4.67 -6.07 -9.82
C ALA A 288 4.22 -7.14 -8.81
N PHE A 289 3.01 -7.64 -9.02
CA PHE A 289 2.40 -8.71 -8.23
C PHE A 289 1.44 -9.52 -9.10
N ASP A 290 1.44 -10.84 -8.94
CA ASP A 290 0.64 -11.74 -9.76
C ASP A 290 -0.73 -12.02 -9.15
N SER A 291 -0.84 -12.07 -7.82
CA SER A 291 -2.09 -12.33 -7.10
C SER A 291 -2.44 -11.25 -6.09
N SER A 292 -1.46 -10.68 -5.38
CA SER A 292 -1.76 -9.68 -4.36
C SER A 292 -0.56 -8.85 -3.91
N ILE A 293 -0.84 -7.67 -3.36
CA ILE A 293 0.15 -6.86 -2.65
C ILE A 293 -0.47 -6.19 -1.42
N SER A 294 0.17 -6.35 -0.27
CA SER A 294 -0.08 -5.57 0.94
C SER A 294 1.08 -4.62 1.14
N PHE A 295 0.79 -3.32 1.07
CA PHE A 295 1.78 -2.26 1.19
C PHE A 295 1.52 -1.46 2.48
N ARG A 296 2.42 -1.57 3.46
CA ARG A 296 2.29 -0.96 4.79
C ARG A 296 3.56 -0.21 5.18
N CYS A 297 3.44 0.73 6.12
CA CYS A 297 4.59 1.42 6.71
C CYS A 297 4.42 1.52 8.23
N GLY A 298 5.55 1.52 8.94
CA GLY A 298 5.56 1.62 10.39
C GLY A 298 4.93 2.92 10.86
N SER A 299 4.21 2.84 11.97
CA SER A 299 3.41 3.94 12.51
C SER A 299 3.97 4.49 13.81
N ARG A 300 3.51 5.68 14.22
CA ARG A 300 3.76 6.30 15.53
C ARG A 300 2.73 7.40 15.80
N ASP A 301 1.47 7.01 15.98
CA ASP A 301 0.35 7.84 16.49
C ASP A 301 0.21 9.28 15.97
N ASP A 302 0.82 9.58 14.82
CA ASP A 302 0.78 10.83 14.09
C ASP A 302 -0.43 10.85 13.16
N ASP A 303 -0.85 12.03 12.68
CA ASP A 303 -1.88 12.10 11.65
C ASP A 303 -1.23 11.72 10.30
N ILE A 304 -1.71 10.66 9.66
CA ILE A 304 -1.17 10.13 8.40
C ILE A 304 -2.23 10.16 7.30
N GLU A 305 -1.84 10.55 6.09
CA GLU A 305 -2.69 10.51 4.90
C GLU A 305 -1.88 9.94 3.74
N THR A 306 -2.43 8.96 3.01
CA THR A 306 -1.70 8.25 1.96
C THR A 306 -2.55 8.11 0.71
N VAL A 307 -1.92 8.22 -0.45
CA VAL A 307 -2.51 7.83 -1.73
C VAL A 307 -1.58 6.88 -2.45
N ALA A 308 -2.08 5.69 -2.78
CA ALA A 308 -1.40 4.73 -3.62
C ALA A 308 -1.99 4.76 -5.03
N TYR A 309 -1.10 4.79 -6.03
CA TYR A 309 -1.45 4.72 -7.45
C TYR A 309 -0.94 3.38 -7.98
N TYR A 310 -1.80 2.63 -8.65
CA TYR A 310 -1.43 1.32 -9.17
C TYR A 310 -2.24 0.99 -10.42
N TYR A 311 -1.84 -0.09 -11.08
CA TYR A 311 -2.58 -0.63 -12.19
C TYR A 311 -2.82 -2.13 -12.01
N LYS A 312 -4.02 -2.59 -12.34
CA LYS A 312 -4.36 -4.02 -12.29
C LYS A 312 -5.22 -4.47 -13.47
N ILE A 313 -5.23 -5.78 -13.71
CA ILE A 313 -6.08 -6.41 -14.72
C ILE A 313 -7.49 -6.59 -14.12
N PRO A 314 -8.55 -6.01 -14.72
CA PRO A 314 -9.91 -6.16 -14.22
C PRO A 314 -10.34 -7.63 -14.12
N GLY A 315 -11.08 -7.97 -13.07
CA GLY A 315 -11.61 -9.33 -12.85
C GLY A 315 -10.60 -10.35 -12.30
N THR A 316 -9.30 -10.05 -12.28
CA THR A 316 -8.31 -10.88 -11.58
C THR A 316 -8.46 -10.73 -10.06
N LYS A 317 -8.30 -11.86 -9.36
CA LYS A 317 -8.42 -11.99 -7.90
C LYS A 317 -7.43 -13.03 -7.40
N ALA A 318 -6.95 -12.88 -6.17
CA ALA A 318 -6.13 -13.92 -5.56
C ALA A 318 -6.99 -15.14 -5.16
N ALA A 319 -6.33 -16.29 -5.09
CA ALA A 319 -6.97 -17.49 -4.57
C ALA A 319 -7.19 -17.37 -3.04
N PRO A 320 -8.23 -17.99 -2.47
CA PRO A 320 -8.35 -18.05 -1.02
C PRO A 320 -7.19 -18.87 -0.43
N VAL A 321 -6.65 -18.43 0.70
CA VAL A 321 -5.62 -19.15 1.46
C VAL A 321 -6.26 -19.85 2.63
N LEU A 322 -6.00 -21.15 2.81
CA LEU A 322 -6.37 -21.85 4.04
C LEU A 322 -5.30 -21.57 5.10
N THR A 323 -5.62 -20.69 6.03
CA THR A 323 -4.74 -20.26 7.13
C THR A 323 -5.60 -19.85 8.33
N PRO A 324 -5.11 -19.91 9.58
CA PRO A 324 -5.83 -19.30 10.70
C PRO A 324 -5.90 -17.78 10.54
N ASP A 325 -7.07 -17.16 10.76
CA ASP A 325 -7.27 -15.72 10.54
C ASP A 325 -6.49 -14.81 11.50
N HIS A 326 -6.20 -15.32 12.70
CA HIS A 326 -5.52 -14.58 13.77
C HIS A 326 -4.53 -15.48 14.49
N TRP A 327 -3.44 -14.89 14.98
CA TRP A 327 -2.40 -15.57 15.74
C TRP A 327 -2.12 -14.85 17.06
N LEU A 328 -1.98 -15.62 18.12
CA LEU A 328 -1.48 -15.14 19.40
C LEU A 328 0.04 -15.13 19.36
N VAL A 329 0.64 -13.97 19.57
CA VAL A 329 2.10 -13.75 19.53
C VAL A 329 2.60 -13.36 20.90
N THR A 330 3.71 -13.95 21.32
CA THR A 330 4.34 -13.66 22.61
C THR A 330 5.19 -12.38 22.56
N GLY A 331 5.57 -11.89 23.75
CA GLY A 331 6.75 -11.05 23.92
C GLY A 331 8.06 -11.77 23.54
N PHE A 332 9.19 -11.10 23.80
CA PHE A 332 10.50 -11.57 23.37
C PHE A 332 11.06 -12.70 24.25
N TYR A 333 11.80 -13.58 23.60
CA TYR A 333 12.76 -14.51 24.19
C TYR A 333 14.18 -14.10 23.79
N GLU A 334 15.03 -13.90 24.79
CA GLU A 334 16.40 -13.38 24.62
C GLU A 334 17.36 -14.44 24.05
N ASN A 335 18.44 -13.98 23.41
CA ASN A 335 19.47 -14.83 22.76
C ASN A 335 18.89 -15.74 21.66
N GLY A 336 17.85 -15.26 20.98
CA GLY A 336 17.20 -15.97 19.86
C GLY A 336 18.09 -16.08 18.62
N ASP A 337 19.25 -15.44 18.61
CA ASP A 337 20.30 -15.51 17.59
C ASP A 337 21.39 -16.55 17.88
N GLY A 338 21.39 -17.17 19.05
CA GLY A 338 22.23 -18.34 19.34
C GLY A 338 21.53 -19.62 18.92
N TRP A 339 22.12 -20.43 18.03
CA TRP A 339 21.46 -21.65 17.53
C TRP A 339 21.04 -22.62 18.64
N ASP A 340 21.92 -22.86 19.61
CA ASP A 340 21.63 -23.75 20.74
C ASP A 340 20.54 -23.14 21.66
N ALA A 341 20.56 -21.82 21.87
CA ALA A 341 19.56 -21.11 22.66
C ALA A 341 18.18 -21.09 21.97
N PHE A 342 18.14 -20.87 20.66
CA PHE A 342 16.93 -20.93 19.85
C PHE A 342 16.29 -22.33 19.90
N ASN A 343 17.10 -23.40 19.95
CA ASN A 343 16.63 -24.77 20.04
C ASN A 343 16.35 -25.26 21.47
N ALA A 344 16.76 -24.51 22.49
CA ALA A 344 16.44 -24.82 23.87
C ALA A 344 14.93 -24.69 24.09
N SER A 345 14.37 -25.64 24.86
CA SER A 345 12.94 -25.64 25.15
C SER A 345 12.59 -24.49 26.09
N GLU A 346 11.55 -23.75 25.75
CA GLU A 346 10.98 -22.68 26.57
C GLU A 346 9.61 -23.09 27.09
N ASP A 347 9.21 -22.48 28.21
CA ASP A 347 7.98 -22.81 28.93
C ASP A 347 6.73 -22.73 28.05
N VAL A 348 6.66 -21.75 27.15
CA VAL A 348 5.54 -21.56 26.21
C VAL A 348 5.28 -22.76 25.32
N GLU A 349 6.29 -23.57 25.01
CA GLU A 349 6.14 -24.78 24.19
C GLU A 349 5.26 -25.85 24.85
N THR A 350 5.10 -25.77 26.18
CA THR A 350 4.34 -26.75 26.97
C THR A 350 3.00 -26.22 27.49
N ILE A 351 2.74 -24.91 27.33
CA ILE A 351 1.52 -24.26 27.82
C ILE A 351 0.44 -24.36 26.73
N PRO A 352 -0.74 -24.93 27.02
CA PRO A 352 -1.85 -24.95 26.07
C PRO A 352 -2.26 -23.54 25.60
N LEU A 353 -2.57 -23.38 24.31
CA LEU A 353 -2.86 -22.06 23.72
C LEU A 353 -3.97 -21.28 24.46
N ASP A 354 -5.00 -21.97 24.94
CA ASP A 354 -6.11 -21.38 25.69
C ASP A 354 -5.70 -20.79 27.04
N GLN A 355 -4.50 -21.13 27.53
CA GLN A 355 -3.95 -20.64 28.79
C GLN A 355 -2.92 -19.52 28.60
N TRP A 356 -2.46 -19.25 27.37
CA TRP A 356 -1.40 -18.28 27.09
C TRP A 356 -1.69 -16.89 27.69
N ILE A 357 -2.89 -16.35 27.45
CA ILE A 357 -3.28 -15.02 27.94
C ILE A 357 -3.26 -14.95 29.46
N SER A 358 -3.77 -16.00 30.14
CA SER A 358 -3.77 -16.05 31.61
C SER A 358 -2.37 -16.28 32.20
N HIS A 359 -1.49 -16.94 31.45
CA HIS A 359 -0.15 -17.28 31.91
C HIS A 359 0.83 -16.11 31.78
N PHE A 360 0.65 -15.24 30.78
CA PHE A 360 1.57 -14.13 30.53
C PHE A 360 0.93 -12.72 30.64
N PRO A 361 0.58 -12.27 31.86
CA PRO A 361 -0.18 -11.04 32.04
C PRO A 361 0.63 -9.73 32.04
N VAL A 362 1.98 -9.71 31.98
CA VAL A 362 2.77 -8.45 32.13
C VAL A 362 4.03 -8.35 31.24
N ASN A 363 4.14 -7.22 30.55
CA ASN A 363 5.23 -6.52 29.81
C ASN A 363 6.42 -7.25 29.16
N GLU A 364 6.94 -8.36 29.68
CA GLU A 364 8.08 -9.06 29.04
C GLU A 364 7.64 -10.24 28.18
N ARG A 365 6.53 -10.90 28.54
CA ARG A 365 5.98 -12.06 27.83
C ARG A 365 4.52 -11.90 27.41
N PHE A 366 4.03 -10.67 27.33
CA PHE A 366 2.64 -10.36 26.96
C PHE A 366 2.16 -11.16 25.73
N ILE A 367 0.84 -11.33 25.59
CA ILE A 367 0.24 -11.89 24.38
C ILE A 367 -0.40 -10.76 23.55
N ARG A 368 -0.14 -10.73 22.24
CA ARG A 368 -0.83 -9.88 21.25
C ARG A 368 -1.53 -10.75 20.23
N THR A 369 -2.58 -10.21 19.64
CA THR A 369 -3.27 -10.86 18.52
C THR A 369 -2.89 -10.13 17.26
N ILE A 370 -2.31 -10.83 16.28
CA ILE A 370 -2.04 -10.27 14.95
C ILE A 370 -2.93 -10.96 13.90
N PRO A 371 -3.39 -10.23 12.87
CA PRO A 371 -4.10 -10.83 11.75
C PRO A 371 -3.15 -11.58 10.81
N ALA A 372 -3.64 -12.64 10.17
CA ALA A 372 -2.92 -13.40 9.16
C ALA A 372 -3.53 -13.20 7.76
N ASN A 373 -3.46 -11.99 7.25
CA ASN A 373 -4.01 -11.69 5.93
C ASN A 373 -3.21 -12.43 4.86
N ARG A 374 -3.88 -13.30 4.09
CA ARG A 374 -3.25 -14.10 3.01
C ARG A 374 -2.08 -14.96 3.53
N GLY A 375 -2.15 -15.38 4.79
CA GLY A 375 -1.15 -16.20 5.47
C GLY A 375 0.01 -15.41 6.08
N TRP A 376 0.10 -14.09 5.88
CA TRP A 376 1.22 -13.29 6.37
C TRP A 376 1.14 -12.98 7.86
N LEU A 377 2.23 -13.23 8.58
CA LEU A 377 2.48 -12.83 9.95
C LEU A 377 3.64 -11.82 9.94
N ASP A 378 3.38 -10.60 10.40
CA ASP A 378 4.42 -9.56 10.55
C ASP A 378 4.70 -9.37 12.04
N PHE A 379 5.83 -9.90 12.51
CA PHE A 379 6.17 -9.93 13.93
C PHE A 379 6.63 -8.56 14.44
N ARG A 380 7.06 -7.67 13.54
CA ARG A 380 7.42 -6.29 13.87
C ARG A 380 6.20 -5.46 14.20
N PHE A 381 5.12 -5.68 13.45
CA PHE A 381 3.85 -5.00 13.65
C PHE A 381 2.92 -5.80 14.58
N SER A 382 3.49 -6.28 15.69
CA SER A 382 2.80 -7.06 16.71
C SER A 382 2.17 -6.22 17.82
N GLU A 383 2.20 -4.88 17.72
CA GLU A 383 1.73 -3.96 18.76
C GLU A 383 2.43 -4.19 20.12
N ILE A 384 3.68 -4.63 20.07
CA ILE A 384 4.57 -4.66 21.23
C ILE A 384 4.79 -3.24 21.77
N ASP A 385 5.13 -3.14 23.07
CA ASP A 385 5.31 -1.88 23.81
C ASP A 385 5.77 -0.70 22.93
N PRO A 386 4.92 0.33 22.73
CA PRO A 386 5.22 1.50 21.90
C PRO A 386 6.46 2.30 22.34
N GLU A 387 7.01 2.05 23.52
CA GLU A 387 8.26 2.70 23.97
C GLU A 387 9.53 1.98 23.45
N LEU A 388 9.39 0.76 22.91
CA LEU A 388 10.51 0.03 22.34
C LEU A 388 10.85 0.53 20.93
N ASN A 389 12.11 0.88 20.73
CA ASN A 389 12.67 1.17 19.41
C ASN A 389 12.99 -0.13 18.64
N ALA A 390 13.18 -0.02 17.32
CA ALA A 390 13.44 -1.16 16.44
C ALA A 390 14.68 -1.98 16.84
N GLY A 391 15.68 -1.36 17.49
CA GLY A 391 16.89 -2.05 17.97
C GLY A 391 16.60 -3.19 18.96
N HIS A 392 15.48 -3.13 19.67
CA HIS A 392 15.07 -4.15 20.63
C HIS A 392 14.51 -5.43 19.98
N PHE A 393 14.37 -5.50 18.66
CA PHE A 393 13.88 -6.70 17.97
C PHE A 393 15.01 -7.66 17.58
N THR A 394 16.24 -7.17 17.50
CA THR A 394 17.41 -7.96 17.04
C THR A 394 17.87 -8.96 18.10
N GLY A 395 18.26 -10.15 17.66
CA GLY A 395 18.87 -11.15 18.55
C GLY A 395 17.85 -11.87 19.44
N ARG A 396 16.57 -11.76 19.11
CA ARG A 396 15.45 -12.26 19.92
C ARG A 396 14.53 -13.13 19.09
N SER A 397 13.76 -13.95 19.79
CA SER A 397 12.72 -14.78 19.18
C SER A 397 11.34 -14.48 19.76
N MET A 398 10.32 -14.85 19.00
CA MET A 398 8.92 -14.78 19.37
C MET A 398 8.25 -16.09 18.99
N TYR A 399 7.19 -16.43 19.72
CA TYR A 399 6.29 -17.50 19.34
C TYR A 399 5.00 -16.93 18.79
N ALA A 400 4.44 -17.60 17.79
CA ALA A 400 3.09 -17.40 17.32
C ALA A 400 2.32 -18.71 17.40
N SER A 401 1.11 -18.70 17.95
CA SER A 401 0.25 -19.87 17.99
C SER A 401 -1.17 -19.55 17.55
N SER A 402 -1.78 -20.50 16.85
CA SER A 402 -3.16 -20.42 16.42
C SER A 402 -3.75 -21.81 16.20
N THR A 403 -5.06 -21.85 15.96
CA THR A 403 -5.78 -23.10 15.72
C THR A 403 -6.62 -23.05 14.46
N LEU A 404 -6.74 -24.19 13.81
CA LEU A 404 -7.65 -24.40 12.69
C LEU A 404 -8.46 -25.68 12.91
N ASP A 405 -9.78 -25.58 12.80
CA ASP A 405 -10.65 -26.74 12.85
C ASP A 405 -10.70 -27.45 11.49
N SER A 406 -10.68 -28.77 11.52
CA SER A 406 -10.90 -29.62 10.35
C SER A 406 -12.16 -30.45 10.54
N ASP A 407 -12.99 -30.53 9.51
CA ASP A 407 -14.21 -31.34 9.49
C ASP A 407 -13.93 -32.85 9.47
N ARG A 408 -12.75 -33.23 8.97
CA ARG A 408 -12.26 -34.61 8.86
C ARG A 408 -10.76 -34.69 9.06
N ASP A 409 -10.26 -35.91 9.21
CA ASP A 409 -8.83 -36.17 9.04
C ASP A 409 -8.45 -35.91 7.57
N LYS A 410 -7.43 -35.08 7.31
CA LYS A 410 -6.96 -34.79 5.95
C LYS A 410 -5.45 -34.61 5.90
N GLU A 411 -4.85 -35.16 4.84
CA GLU A 411 -3.46 -34.89 4.49
C GLU A 411 -3.39 -33.53 3.79
N MET A 412 -2.42 -32.71 4.18
CA MET A 412 -2.19 -31.35 3.68
C MET A 412 -0.69 -31.14 3.49
N ILE A 413 -0.34 -30.16 2.66
CA ILE A 413 1.01 -29.60 2.60
C ILE A 413 0.97 -28.23 3.25
N LEU A 414 1.77 -28.01 4.27
CA LEU A 414 2.01 -26.66 4.79
C LEU A 414 3.11 -26.01 3.93
N ARG A 415 2.74 -24.97 3.19
CA ARG A 415 3.69 -24.01 2.62
C ARG A 415 4.00 -22.97 3.70
N LEU A 416 5.26 -22.93 4.10
CA LEU A 416 5.73 -22.06 5.17
C LEU A 416 6.92 -21.26 4.68
N SER A 417 6.77 -19.95 4.63
CA SER A 417 7.83 -19.03 4.24
C SER A 417 8.27 -18.18 5.42
N PHE A 418 9.56 -17.91 5.57
CA PHE A 418 10.09 -17.26 6.77
C PHE A 418 11.46 -16.61 6.56
N ASP A 419 11.77 -15.68 7.46
CA ASP A 419 13.05 -15.00 7.64
C ASP A 419 13.20 -14.67 9.15
N ASP A 420 14.20 -15.14 9.90
CA ASP A 420 15.37 -15.92 9.47
C ASP A 420 15.26 -17.42 9.82
N TRP A 421 15.18 -17.77 11.10
CA TRP A 421 15.00 -19.15 11.56
C TRP A 421 13.55 -19.41 11.95
N LEU A 422 13.11 -20.65 11.79
CA LEU A 422 11.77 -21.03 12.18
C LEU A 422 11.72 -22.46 12.74
N SER A 423 11.02 -22.63 13.86
CA SER A 423 10.61 -23.95 14.37
C SER A 423 9.09 -24.11 14.29
N LEU A 424 8.62 -25.31 13.94
CA LEU A 424 7.20 -25.65 13.84
C LEU A 424 6.83 -26.77 14.80
N TRP A 425 5.73 -26.61 15.52
CA TRP A 425 5.02 -27.67 16.22
C TRP A 425 3.58 -27.77 15.70
N VAL A 426 3.07 -28.99 15.67
CA VAL A 426 1.68 -29.28 15.30
C VAL A 426 1.10 -30.20 16.36
N ASN A 427 -0.01 -29.79 16.98
CA ASN A 427 -0.69 -30.51 18.05
C ASN A 427 0.28 -30.92 19.19
N GLY A 428 1.09 -29.96 19.64
CA GLY A 428 2.08 -30.13 20.72
C GLY A 428 3.33 -30.92 20.36
N LYS A 429 3.47 -31.44 19.13
CA LYS A 429 4.66 -32.17 18.69
C LYS A 429 5.54 -31.32 17.78
N LYS A 430 6.80 -31.10 18.18
CA LYS A 430 7.81 -30.46 17.33
C LYS A 430 7.97 -31.26 16.05
N ARG A 431 7.85 -30.59 14.91
CA ARG A 431 8.00 -31.17 13.58
C ARG A 431 9.44 -31.05 13.14
N GLU A 432 9.92 -29.82 13.01
CA GLU A 432 11.22 -29.51 12.44
C GLU A 432 11.60 -28.05 12.76
N THR A 433 12.87 -27.74 12.55
CA THR A 433 13.47 -26.41 12.71
C THR A 433 14.37 -26.15 11.52
N TRP A 434 14.23 -24.98 10.90
CA TRP A 434 14.97 -24.57 9.70
C TRP A 434 15.76 -23.29 9.95
N GLN A 435 16.88 -23.16 9.24
CA GLN A 435 17.70 -21.94 9.20
C GLN A 435 17.68 -21.36 7.79
N SER A 436 17.36 -20.07 7.68
CA SER A 436 17.56 -19.29 6.47
C SER A 436 18.09 -17.91 6.84
N GLU A 437 19.40 -17.71 6.71
CA GLU A 437 20.03 -16.44 7.08
C GLU A 437 20.13 -15.53 5.85
N GLY A 438 19.59 -14.32 5.94
CA GLY A 438 19.72 -13.30 4.90
C GLY A 438 18.93 -13.58 3.62
N ARG A 439 17.94 -14.49 3.66
CA ARG A 439 16.99 -14.69 2.57
C ARG A 439 15.63 -15.18 3.10
N PHE A 440 14.57 -14.77 2.41
CA PHE A 440 13.22 -15.29 2.63
C PHE A 440 13.10 -16.68 1.97
N GLU A 441 12.97 -17.73 2.78
CA GLU A 441 12.92 -19.13 2.31
C GLU A 441 11.49 -19.66 2.35
N THR A 442 11.16 -20.60 1.46
CA THR A 442 9.89 -21.34 1.51
C THR A 442 10.13 -22.83 1.61
N VAL A 443 9.57 -23.46 2.64
CA VAL A 443 9.56 -24.91 2.82
C VAL A 443 8.15 -25.48 2.64
N ARG A 444 8.07 -26.76 2.25
CA ARG A 444 6.81 -27.50 2.14
C ARG A 444 6.83 -28.73 3.04
N VAL A 445 5.92 -28.77 4.00
CA VAL A 445 5.90 -29.78 5.07
C VAL A 445 4.62 -30.61 4.95
N PRO A 446 4.71 -31.92 4.70
CA PRO A 446 3.55 -32.81 4.78
C PRO A 446 3.01 -32.88 6.20
N LEU A 447 1.71 -32.59 6.36
CA LEU A 447 1.00 -32.60 7.63
C LEU A 447 -0.30 -33.37 7.51
N LYS A 448 -0.73 -33.97 8.63
CA LYS A 448 -2.06 -34.54 8.77
C LYS A 448 -2.86 -33.71 9.76
N LEU A 449 -3.92 -33.06 9.29
CA LEU A 449 -4.91 -32.47 10.17
C LEU A 449 -5.82 -33.56 10.72
N LYS A 450 -6.11 -33.49 12.00
CA LYS A 450 -7.11 -34.33 12.67
C LYS A 450 -8.47 -33.67 12.55
N ARG A 451 -9.53 -34.48 12.52
CA ARG A 451 -10.90 -33.98 12.73
C ARG A 451 -10.97 -33.24 14.07
N GLY A 452 -11.58 -32.06 14.05
CA GLY A 452 -11.63 -31.11 15.16
C GLY A 452 -10.45 -30.14 15.15
N ARG A 453 -10.08 -29.67 16.34
CA ARG A 453 -9.10 -28.61 16.55
C ARG A 453 -7.68 -29.09 16.26
N ASN A 454 -6.97 -28.37 15.41
CA ASN A 454 -5.53 -28.51 15.19
C ASN A 454 -4.82 -27.25 15.68
N GLU A 455 -3.81 -27.41 16.51
CA GLU A 455 -3.00 -26.30 17.03
C GLU A 455 -1.66 -26.25 16.31
N PHE A 456 -1.26 -25.04 15.92
CA PHE A 456 0.03 -24.74 15.28
C PHE A 456 0.79 -23.77 16.17
N LEU A 457 2.06 -24.07 16.40
CA LEU A 457 2.98 -23.19 17.11
C LEU A 457 4.20 -22.97 16.22
N LEU A 458 4.59 -21.71 16.08
CA LEU A 458 5.77 -21.25 15.38
C LEU A 458 6.69 -20.58 16.39
N LYS A 459 8.00 -20.81 16.29
CA LYS A 459 9.04 -19.96 16.90
C LYS A 459 9.85 -19.35 15.76
N THR A 460 10.04 -18.05 15.77
CA THR A 460 10.88 -17.35 14.78
C THR A 460 11.77 -16.32 15.47
N ASN A 461 12.86 -15.92 14.83
CA ASN A 461 13.77 -14.90 15.31
C ASN A 461 14.05 -13.83 14.25
N ASN A 462 14.64 -12.74 14.71
CA ASN A 462 15.15 -11.67 13.86
C ASN A 462 16.66 -11.56 14.06
N LEU A 463 17.42 -12.11 13.11
CA LEU A 463 18.88 -12.15 13.17
C LEU A 463 19.50 -10.85 12.66
N GLY A 464 20.73 -10.61 13.09
CA GLY A 464 21.59 -9.61 12.48
C GLY A 464 21.17 -8.17 12.75
N HIS A 465 20.23 -7.64 11.98
CA HIS A 465 19.91 -6.22 11.99
C HIS A 465 18.44 -5.93 12.31
N HIS A 466 18.20 -4.79 12.98
CA HIS A 466 16.87 -4.31 13.32
C HIS A 466 16.05 -3.81 12.11
N TRP A 467 16.45 -4.12 10.88
CA TRP A 467 15.75 -3.74 9.64
C TRP A 467 15.31 -4.92 8.77
N ASN A 468 15.62 -6.17 9.14
CA ASN A 468 15.11 -7.36 8.43
C ASN A 468 13.58 -7.39 8.40
N ALA A 469 12.95 -8.24 7.57
CA ALA A 469 11.49 -8.24 7.51
C ALA A 469 10.86 -8.73 8.83
N TRP A 470 11.44 -9.78 9.42
CA TRP A 470 10.83 -10.59 10.49
C TRP A 470 9.35 -10.89 10.24
N VAL A 471 9.12 -11.65 9.18
CA VAL A 471 7.79 -12.06 8.73
C VAL A 471 7.75 -13.56 8.48
N SER A 472 6.55 -14.12 8.44
CA SER A 472 6.32 -15.48 7.94
C SER A 472 5.06 -15.52 7.09
N ASN A 473 4.97 -16.47 6.16
CA ASN A 473 3.74 -16.78 5.43
C ASN A 473 3.34 -18.24 5.70
N PHE A 474 2.15 -18.45 6.26
CA PHE A 474 1.60 -19.77 6.60
C PHE A 474 0.38 -20.07 5.74
N ALA A 475 0.45 -21.11 4.91
CA ALA A 475 -0.64 -21.55 4.06
C ALA A 475 -0.74 -23.09 3.99
N LEU A 476 -1.94 -23.64 4.16
CA LEU A 476 -2.22 -25.06 3.98
C LEU A 476 -2.77 -25.32 2.58
N GLU A 477 -2.13 -26.24 1.86
CA GLU A 477 -2.44 -26.62 0.49
C GLU A 477 -2.92 -28.08 0.45
N GLU A 478 -3.89 -28.40 -0.41
CA GLU A 478 -4.20 -29.81 -0.68
C GLU A 478 -3.05 -30.44 -1.49
N PRO A 479 -2.68 -31.70 -1.24
CA PRO A 479 -1.71 -32.40 -2.08
C PRO A 479 -2.17 -32.45 -3.54
N VAL A 480 -1.30 -32.04 -4.46
CA VAL A 480 -1.55 -32.10 -5.92
C VAL A 480 -1.54 -33.53 -6.44
#